data_AF-A0A2G8LEW3-F1
#
_entry.id   AF-A0A2G8LEW3-F1
#
_cell.length_a   1.000
_cell.length_b   1.000
_cell.length_c   1.000
_cell.angle_alpha   90.00
_cell.angle_beta   90.00
_cell.angle_gamma   90.00
#
_symmetry.space_group_name_H-M   'P 1'
#
loop_
_entity.id
_entity.type
_entity.pdbx_description
1 polymer ?
#
loop_
_entity_poly.entity_id
_entity_poly.type
_entity_poly.pdbx_seq_one_letter_code
_entity_poly.pdbx_strand_id
1 'polypeptide(L)'
;MADLRYHQVSLSTLLILMVMLHESAAAKCQMLSIDVGCDECTYNGHCVPGSVPVDPWTNFALYTQRELQIDEPFDKVSFLDAHNAYNNRADGYGKNDTCAWLHRTKSCVGGLPTRNLVSPICLIWQRGVEMDNWFCRDAEKQDQGHDDLMNDPITEYLGSKVFTPRDLNETYKGYWPTLRQMRKDGKNVVIATGSTAGSGELYTHGDVYIHKLYWSDRQYRRFTPYPECGGKTENSGAVRYYSDSTHYPAIYNGPTDVGFVSNYWELLKCRIEFPAGDQVNPKLMKTAVYTWAEGEPSEPLVSNSCIKMSGEDNRWYVANCEEELHYACQRSDDLSDWIISESRGPYTITEHVCPPYYKFIALKTVTDTKR
;
A
#
# COMPACT_ATOMS: atom_id res chain seq x y z
N MET A 1 -60.74 -53.53 -39.16
CA MET A 1 -59.40 -53.77 -39.73
C MET A 1 -59.23 -52.88 -40.94
N ALA A 2 -58.39 -51.85 -40.83
CA ALA A 2 -57.83 -50.98 -41.88
C ALA A 2 -57.15 -49.83 -41.11
N ASP A 3 -55.86 -49.91 -40.85
CA ASP A 3 -54.77 -49.33 -41.66
C ASP A 3 -54.87 -47.78 -41.73
N LEU A 4 -53.97 -47.12 -41.02
CA LEU A 4 -53.86 -45.66 -40.93
C LEU A 4 -52.41 -45.29 -41.26
N ARG A 5 -52.20 -44.87 -42.51
CA ARG A 5 -51.00 -44.20 -42.97
C ARG A 5 -51.36 -42.82 -43.54
N TYR A 6 -50.61 -41.84 -43.04
CA TYR A 6 -50.18 -40.59 -43.67
C TYR A 6 -51.22 -39.51 -44.02
N HIS A 7 -51.07 -38.33 -43.39
CA HIS A 7 -50.50 -37.18 -44.11
C HIS A 7 -49.94 -36.10 -43.18
N GLN A 8 -48.78 -35.57 -43.58
CA GLN A 8 -48.08 -34.42 -43.01
C GLN A 8 -48.92 -33.14 -43.17
N VAL A 9 -48.92 -32.27 -42.16
CA VAL A 9 -49.02 -30.83 -42.37
C VAL A 9 -47.96 -30.13 -41.53
N SER A 10 -47.17 -29.32 -42.24
CA SER A 10 -46.01 -28.55 -41.81
C SER A 10 -46.29 -27.64 -40.61
N LEU A 11 -45.51 -27.80 -39.53
CA LEU A 11 -45.36 -26.79 -38.49
C LEU A 11 -44.58 -25.59 -39.05
N SER A 12 -45.30 -24.65 -39.63
CA SER A 12 -44.77 -23.32 -39.97
C SER A 12 -45.49 -22.27 -39.11
N THR A 13 -45.60 -22.53 -37.81
CA THR A 13 -46.10 -21.54 -36.85
C THR A 13 -44.91 -20.79 -36.30
N LEU A 14 -44.58 -19.70 -37.00
CA LEU A 14 -44.07 -18.42 -36.50
C LEU A 14 -43.66 -18.42 -35.01
N LEU A 15 -42.56 -19.09 -34.68
CA LEU A 15 -41.84 -18.84 -33.44
C LEU A 15 -41.09 -17.53 -33.66
N ILE A 16 -41.77 -16.42 -33.40
CA ILE A 16 -41.11 -15.14 -33.19
C ILE A 16 -40.18 -15.39 -32.00
N LEU A 17 -38.92 -15.70 -32.32
CA LEU A 17 -37.79 -15.47 -31.45
C LEU A 17 -37.87 -13.99 -31.08
N MET A 18 -38.56 -13.67 -29.99
CA MET A 18 -38.08 -12.63 -29.10
C MET A 18 -36.74 -13.15 -28.57
N VAL A 19 -35.69 -13.03 -29.39
CA VAL A 19 -34.39 -12.68 -28.86
C VAL A 19 -34.64 -11.35 -28.18
N MET A 20 -35.03 -11.42 -26.91
CA MET A 20 -34.69 -10.37 -25.97
C MET A 20 -33.17 -10.34 -26.03
N LEU A 21 -32.64 -9.53 -26.96
CA LEU A 21 -31.39 -8.85 -26.77
C LEU A 21 -31.63 -8.03 -25.49
N HIS A 22 -31.50 -8.68 -24.33
CA HIS A 22 -30.91 -8.00 -23.20
C HIS A 22 -29.49 -7.72 -23.67
N GLU A 23 -29.34 -6.62 -24.42
CA GLU A 23 -28.21 -5.75 -24.15
C GLU A 23 -28.33 -5.50 -22.64
N SER A 24 -27.58 -6.27 -21.86
CA SER A 24 -27.31 -5.90 -20.50
C SER A 24 -26.67 -4.53 -20.62
N ALA A 25 -27.47 -3.47 -20.42
CA ALA A 25 -26.93 -2.14 -20.28
C ALA A 25 -25.82 -2.28 -19.24
N ALA A 26 -24.56 -2.10 -19.66
CA ALA A 26 -23.42 -2.19 -18.77
C ALA A 26 -23.78 -1.33 -17.56
N ALA A 27 -23.89 -1.95 -16.38
CA ALA A 27 -24.34 -1.24 -15.20
C ALA A 27 -23.35 -0.11 -14.96
N LYS A 28 -23.82 1.13 -15.09
CA LYS A 28 -22.96 2.30 -14.90
C LYS A 28 -22.40 2.24 -13.48
N CYS A 29 -21.10 2.46 -13.36
CA CYS A 29 -20.45 2.62 -12.06
C CYS A 29 -21.18 3.68 -11.22
N GLN A 30 -21.17 3.51 -9.89
CA GLN A 30 -21.85 4.39 -8.95
C GLN A 30 -20.91 4.86 -7.84
N MET A 31 -21.15 6.07 -7.33
CA MET A 31 -20.50 6.62 -6.14
C MET A 31 -18.96 6.52 -6.22
N LEU A 32 -18.31 5.91 -5.22
CA LEU A 32 -16.86 5.76 -5.15
C LEU A 32 -16.25 5.03 -6.35
N SER A 33 -17.02 4.16 -7.00
CA SER A 33 -16.56 3.47 -8.21
C SER A 33 -16.44 4.41 -9.41
N ILE A 34 -17.23 5.49 -9.46
CA ILE A 34 -17.03 6.60 -10.40
C ILE A 34 -15.79 7.40 -9.99
N ASP A 35 -15.65 7.71 -8.69
CA ASP A 35 -14.57 8.56 -8.20
C ASP A 35 -13.19 7.99 -8.50
N VAL A 36 -13.02 6.68 -8.42
CA VAL A 36 -11.75 5.99 -8.73
C VAL A 36 -11.61 5.59 -10.21
N GLY A 37 -12.63 5.88 -11.02
CA GLY A 37 -12.58 5.71 -12.48
C GLY A 37 -12.54 4.25 -12.95
N CYS A 38 -13.30 3.34 -12.34
CA CYS A 38 -13.26 1.92 -12.71
C CYS A 38 -13.66 1.66 -14.16
N ASP A 39 -12.88 0.81 -14.82
CA ASP A 39 -13.10 0.42 -16.23
C ASP A 39 -14.33 -0.49 -16.37
N GLU A 40 -14.58 -1.31 -15.35
CA GLU A 40 -15.69 -2.27 -15.30
C GLU A 40 -16.37 -2.25 -13.95
N CYS A 41 -17.71 -2.33 -13.97
CA CYS A 41 -18.54 -2.40 -12.77
C CYS A 41 -19.53 -3.57 -12.83
N THR A 42 -19.75 -4.18 -11.68
CA THR A 42 -20.80 -5.18 -11.42
C THR A 42 -22.20 -4.59 -11.67
N TYR A 43 -23.22 -5.44 -11.75
CA TYR A 43 -24.62 -5.00 -11.88
C TYR A 43 -25.05 -3.98 -10.81
N ASN A 44 -24.45 -4.03 -9.62
CA ASN A 44 -24.71 -3.09 -8.53
C ASN A 44 -23.94 -1.77 -8.65
N GLY A 45 -23.24 -1.52 -9.77
CA GLY A 45 -22.46 -0.31 -10.01
C GLY A 45 -21.16 -0.24 -9.21
N HIS A 46 -20.66 -1.36 -8.68
CA HIS A 46 -19.38 -1.42 -7.95
C HIS A 46 -18.26 -1.92 -8.85
N CYS A 47 -17.04 -1.42 -8.67
CA CYS A 47 -15.87 -1.92 -9.38
C CYS A 47 -15.75 -3.45 -9.29
N VAL A 48 -15.51 -4.09 -10.43
CA VAL A 48 -15.08 -5.48 -10.49
C VAL A 48 -13.66 -5.59 -9.90
N PRO A 49 -13.29 -6.69 -9.21
CA PRO A 49 -11.91 -6.86 -8.74
C PRO A 49 -10.90 -6.68 -9.88
N GLY A 50 -9.92 -5.79 -9.67
CA GLY A 50 -8.89 -5.48 -10.66
C GLY A 50 -9.28 -4.46 -11.74
N SER A 51 -10.51 -3.94 -11.76
CA SER A 51 -10.94 -2.94 -12.75
C SER A 51 -10.63 -1.49 -12.39
N VAL A 52 -10.01 -1.25 -11.23
CA VAL A 52 -9.54 0.08 -10.82
C VAL A 52 -8.26 0.38 -11.61
N PRO A 53 -8.21 1.43 -12.44
CA PRO A 53 -7.01 1.77 -13.18
C PRO A 53 -5.91 2.21 -12.23
N VAL A 54 -4.69 1.72 -12.49
CA VAL A 54 -3.49 2.15 -11.78
C VAL A 54 -2.75 3.14 -12.66
N ASP A 55 -2.63 4.37 -12.19
CA ASP A 55 -1.88 5.41 -12.89
C ASP A 55 -0.41 4.98 -13.10
N PRO A 56 0.07 4.89 -14.36
CA PRO A 56 1.41 4.37 -14.66
C PRO A 56 2.53 5.18 -14.01
N TRP A 57 2.35 6.51 -13.89
CA TRP A 57 3.31 7.39 -13.24
C TRP A 57 3.41 7.08 -11.74
N THR A 58 2.28 6.98 -11.05
CA THR A 58 2.20 6.64 -9.62
C THR A 58 2.85 5.28 -9.37
N ASN A 59 2.56 4.29 -10.23
CA ASN A 59 3.16 2.96 -10.21
C ASN A 59 4.69 3.02 -10.30
N PHE A 60 5.21 3.77 -11.28
CA PHE A 60 6.64 3.97 -11.48
C PHE A 60 7.31 4.71 -10.30
N ALA A 61 6.67 5.76 -9.78
CA ALA A 61 7.24 6.59 -8.72
C ALA A 61 7.29 5.84 -7.37
N LEU A 62 6.24 5.11 -7.02
CA LEU A 62 6.22 4.23 -5.85
C LEU A 62 7.23 3.07 -5.98
N TYR A 63 7.38 2.51 -7.18
CA TYR A 63 8.45 1.53 -7.43
C TYR A 63 9.83 2.13 -7.17
N THR A 64 10.10 3.31 -7.73
CA THR A 64 11.37 4.03 -7.53
C THR A 64 11.65 4.24 -6.04
N GLN A 65 10.66 4.69 -5.26
CA GLN A 65 10.80 4.90 -3.82
C GLN A 65 11.24 3.65 -3.07
N ARG A 66 10.66 2.50 -3.42
CA ARG A 66 11.04 1.22 -2.81
C ARG A 66 12.45 0.81 -3.21
N GLU A 67 12.86 1.05 -4.44
CA GLU A 67 14.22 0.75 -4.89
C GLU A 67 15.26 1.65 -4.21
N LEU A 68 14.90 2.86 -3.75
CA LEU A 68 15.80 3.69 -2.94
C LEU A 68 16.09 3.07 -1.57
N GLN A 69 15.13 2.33 -1.02
CA GLN A 69 15.24 1.66 0.28
C GLN A 69 15.73 0.21 0.14
N ILE A 70 16.19 -0.22 -1.04
CA ILE A 70 16.48 -1.63 -1.32
C ILE A 70 17.60 -2.21 -0.44
N ASP A 71 18.53 -1.36 0.01
CA ASP A 71 19.65 -1.76 0.86
C ASP A 71 19.40 -1.49 2.36
N GLU A 72 18.22 -0.98 2.71
CA GLU A 72 17.81 -0.84 4.10
C GLU A 72 17.38 -2.20 4.67
N PRO A 73 17.72 -2.50 5.94
CA PRO A 73 17.13 -3.59 6.70
C PRO A 73 15.60 -3.54 6.68
N PHE A 74 14.94 -4.70 6.58
CA PHE A 74 13.48 -4.80 6.44
C PHE A 74 12.71 -4.05 7.54
N ASP A 75 13.22 -4.03 8.77
CA ASP A 75 12.62 -3.35 9.92
C ASP A 75 12.77 -1.82 9.91
N LYS A 76 13.54 -1.26 8.97
CA LYS A 76 13.78 0.19 8.80
C LYS A 76 13.10 0.78 7.57
N VAL A 77 12.43 -0.04 6.78
CA VAL A 77 11.80 0.35 5.52
C VAL A 77 10.41 0.94 5.79
N SER A 78 10.01 1.91 4.98
CA SER A 78 8.63 2.38 4.96
C SER A 78 7.78 1.54 3.99
N PHE A 79 6.85 0.76 4.54
CA PHE A 79 5.84 0.03 3.78
C PHE A 79 4.49 0.70 3.92
N LEU A 80 3.89 1.07 2.78
CA LEU A 80 2.48 1.44 2.75
C LEU A 80 1.67 0.18 3.10
N ASP A 81 0.93 0.28 4.20
CA ASP A 81 0.18 -0.80 4.82
C ASP A 81 -1.34 -0.55 4.77
N ALA A 82 -2.12 -1.59 4.53
CA ALA A 82 -3.55 -1.52 4.37
C ALA A 82 -4.20 -2.08 5.61
N HIS A 83 -4.82 -1.20 6.40
CA HIS A 83 -5.55 -1.61 7.59
C HIS A 83 -6.86 -2.29 7.14
N ASN A 84 -7.22 -3.38 7.82
CA ASN A 84 -8.37 -4.21 7.45
C ASN A 84 -8.47 -4.55 5.95
N ALA A 85 -7.34 -4.89 5.32
CA ALA A 85 -7.23 -5.06 3.87
C ALA A 85 -8.16 -6.13 3.27
N TYR A 86 -8.66 -7.04 4.12
CA TYR A 86 -9.65 -8.06 3.78
C TYR A 86 -11.08 -7.51 3.54
N ASN A 87 -11.36 -6.25 3.87
CA ASN A 87 -12.63 -5.59 3.60
C ASN A 87 -12.54 -4.79 2.28
N ASN A 88 -13.25 -5.23 1.23
CA ASN A 88 -13.25 -4.52 -0.05
C ASN A 88 -14.66 -4.28 -0.64
N ARG A 89 -14.79 -3.22 -1.43
CA ARG A 89 -16.08 -2.84 -1.99
C ARG A 89 -16.65 -3.80 -3.02
N ALA A 90 -15.81 -4.49 -3.79
CA ALA A 90 -16.24 -5.45 -4.80
C ALA A 90 -16.97 -6.65 -4.16
N ASP A 91 -16.52 -7.10 -3.00
CA ASP A 91 -17.14 -8.21 -2.24
C ASP A 91 -18.31 -7.77 -1.36
N GLY A 92 -18.47 -6.47 -1.20
CA GLY A 92 -19.67 -5.88 -0.63
C GLY A 92 -19.50 -5.12 0.67
N TYR A 93 -18.26 -4.85 1.05
CA TYR A 93 -17.93 -3.98 2.16
C TYR A 93 -18.10 -2.52 1.75
N GLY A 94 -18.69 -1.69 2.61
CA GLY A 94 -18.87 -0.28 2.27
C GLY A 94 -19.75 -0.04 1.03
N LYS A 95 -20.61 -1.00 0.65
CA LYS A 95 -21.55 -0.85 -0.50
C LYS A 95 -22.43 0.40 -0.39
N ASN A 96 -22.79 0.74 0.85
CA ASN A 96 -23.61 1.90 1.18
C ASN A 96 -22.79 3.16 1.45
N ASP A 97 -21.47 3.14 1.23
CA ASP A 97 -20.64 4.33 1.43
C ASP A 97 -20.93 5.33 0.32
N THR A 98 -21.50 6.46 0.72
CA THR A 98 -21.97 7.56 -0.13
C THR A 98 -21.06 8.80 -0.07
N CYS A 99 -20.04 8.80 0.77
CA CYS A 99 -19.16 9.95 0.99
C CYS A 99 -18.10 10.06 -0.11
N ALA A 100 -17.92 11.25 -0.69
CA ALA A 100 -16.89 11.49 -1.70
C ALA A 100 -15.47 11.57 -1.12
N TRP A 101 -14.51 10.94 -1.79
CA TRP A 101 -13.07 11.12 -1.55
C TRP A 101 -12.64 12.52 -2.01
N LEU A 102 -11.96 13.40 -1.25
CA LEU A 102 -11.23 13.29 0.03
C LEU A 102 -11.94 14.02 1.20
N HIS A 103 -13.27 14.14 1.21
CA HIS A 103 -13.94 15.00 2.19
C HIS A 103 -14.07 14.34 3.58
N ARG A 104 -13.58 15.06 4.60
CA ARG A 104 -13.54 14.69 6.04
C ARG A 104 -14.92 14.58 6.71
N THR A 105 -15.89 13.89 6.15
CA THR A 105 -17.23 13.78 6.77
C THR A 105 -17.75 12.36 6.88
N LYS A 106 -17.82 11.91 8.14
CA LYS A 106 -18.88 11.16 8.83
C LYS A 106 -19.74 10.23 7.96
N SER A 107 -19.48 8.92 8.09
CA SER A 107 -20.39 7.76 7.93
C SER A 107 -20.08 6.87 6.72
N CYS A 108 -19.37 5.76 6.97
CA CYS A 108 -19.23 4.61 6.06
C CYS A 108 -19.67 3.35 6.83
N VAL A 109 -20.53 2.50 6.25
CA VAL A 109 -21.17 1.35 6.95
C VAL A 109 -21.02 0.07 6.12
N GLY A 110 -20.54 -1.02 6.73
CA GLY A 110 -20.44 -2.34 6.07
C GLY A 110 -20.30 -3.54 7.02
N GLY A 111 -20.69 -4.74 6.55
CA GLY A 111 -20.59 -6.05 7.24
C GLY A 111 -20.20 -7.20 6.28
N LEU A 112 -19.77 -8.35 6.83
CA LEU A 112 -18.89 -9.38 6.20
C LEU A 112 -19.62 -10.56 5.50
N PRO A 113 -19.09 -11.07 4.34
CA PRO A 113 -18.21 -12.27 4.30
C PRO A 113 -17.09 -12.23 3.20
N THR A 114 -16.10 -13.15 3.23
CA THR A 114 -14.84 -13.11 2.45
C THR A 114 -14.75 -14.07 1.25
N ARG A 115 -14.09 -13.64 0.15
CA ARG A 115 -13.29 -14.46 -0.81
C ARG A 115 -12.49 -13.56 -1.80
N ASN A 116 -11.18 -13.80 -1.96
CA ASN A 116 -10.26 -13.29 -3.03
C ASN A 116 -9.82 -11.81 -3.02
N LEU A 117 -8.81 -11.45 -2.19
CA LEU A 117 -8.56 -10.05 -1.81
C LEU A 117 -7.15 -9.48 -2.03
N VAL A 118 -6.08 -10.29 -1.95
CA VAL A 118 -4.72 -9.76 -1.79
C VAL A 118 -4.09 -9.28 -3.11
N SER A 119 -4.46 -9.91 -4.24
CA SER A 119 -3.81 -9.63 -5.54
C SER A 119 -4.01 -8.19 -6.03
N PRO A 120 -5.22 -7.59 -5.99
CA PRO A 120 -5.43 -6.24 -6.53
C PRO A 120 -4.76 -5.14 -5.69
N ILE A 121 -4.70 -5.30 -4.36
CA ILE A 121 -4.03 -4.35 -3.45
C ILE A 121 -2.52 -4.31 -3.73
N CYS A 122 -1.93 -5.47 -4.07
CA CYS A 122 -0.54 -5.52 -4.48
C CYS A 122 -0.27 -4.82 -5.84
N LEU A 123 -1.28 -4.66 -6.71
CA LEU A 123 -1.13 -3.96 -7.99
C LEU A 123 -0.98 -2.44 -7.81
N ILE A 124 -1.53 -1.87 -6.73
CA ILE A 124 -1.39 -0.44 -6.41
C ILE A 124 -0.21 -0.14 -5.48
N TRP A 125 0.80 -1.01 -5.42
CA TRP A 125 2.06 -0.86 -4.66
C TRP A 125 1.95 -0.93 -3.15
N GLN A 126 0.81 -1.32 -2.63
CA GLN A 126 0.73 -1.75 -1.25
C GLN A 126 1.56 -3.01 -1.03
N ARG A 127 2.32 -3.06 0.07
CA ARG A 127 3.18 -4.20 0.42
C ARG A 127 2.95 -4.70 1.84
N GLY A 128 2.32 -3.90 2.70
CA GLY A 128 1.70 -4.37 3.93
C GLY A 128 0.20 -4.61 3.72
N VAL A 129 -0.30 -5.73 4.21
CA VAL A 129 -1.74 -6.03 4.25
C VAL A 129 -2.09 -6.62 5.61
N GLU A 130 -3.11 -6.07 6.26
CA GLU A 130 -3.64 -6.60 7.50
C GLU A 130 -4.83 -7.54 7.22
N MET A 131 -4.83 -8.67 7.92
CA MET A 131 -5.90 -9.66 7.87
C MET A 131 -6.35 -9.99 9.29
N ASP A 132 -7.60 -9.66 9.63
CA ASP A 132 -8.17 -10.06 10.91
C ASP A 132 -8.72 -11.47 10.81
N ASN A 133 -8.11 -12.38 11.55
CA ASN A 133 -8.66 -13.71 11.72
C ASN A 133 -9.76 -13.65 12.80
N TRP A 134 -10.99 -13.93 12.38
CA TRP A 134 -12.14 -14.04 13.27
C TRP A 134 -12.54 -15.50 13.42
N PHE A 135 -13.02 -15.83 14.63
CA PHE A 135 -13.49 -17.17 14.98
C PHE A 135 -14.61 -17.61 14.02
N CYS A 136 -14.33 -18.65 13.24
CA CYS A 136 -15.31 -19.29 12.37
C CYS A 136 -14.92 -20.76 12.19
N ARG A 137 -15.75 -21.69 12.71
CA ARG A 137 -15.59 -23.14 12.52
C ARG A 137 -14.15 -23.61 12.78
N ASP A 138 -13.71 -23.47 14.03
CA ASP A 138 -12.41 -23.92 14.55
C ASP A 138 -11.19 -23.06 14.16
N ALA A 139 -11.35 -21.99 13.35
CA ALA A 139 -10.25 -21.05 13.06
C ALA A 139 -9.87 -20.19 14.28
N GLU A 140 -8.57 -20.03 14.52
CA GLU A 140 -8.03 -19.35 15.70
C GLU A 140 -7.90 -17.82 15.52
N LYS A 141 -8.52 -17.09 16.45
CA LYS A 141 -8.27 -15.66 16.69
C LYS A 141 -7.25 -15.43 17.83
N GLN A 142 -7.11 -16.42 18.69
CA GLN A 142 -6.22 -16.49 19.85
C GLN A 142 -5.64 -17.91 19.88
N ASP A 143 -4.49 -18.11 20.51
CA ASP A 143 -3.91 -19.44 20.70
C ASP A 143 -4.84 -20.30 21.58
N GLN A 144 -5.54 -21.24 20.94
CA GLN A 144 -6.42 -22.23 21.56
C GLN A 144 -5.82 -23.64 21.40
N GLY A 145 -4.56 -23.75 20.99
CA GLY A 145 -3.85 -25.00 20.75
C GLY A 145 -4.09 -25.64 19.38
N HIS A 146 -4.68 -24.93 18.42
CA HIS A 146 -4.89 -25.34 17.03
C HIS A 146 -3.90 -24.65 16.08
N ASP A 147 -2.61 -24.67 16.43
CA ASP A 147 -1.52 -24.10 15.65
C ASP A 147 -1.47 -24.65 14.20
N ASP A 148 -1.93 -25.88 13.99
CA ASP A 148 -2.04 -26.52 12.68
C ASP A 148 -3.02 -25.78 11.77
N LEU A 149 -4.16 -25.33 12.28
CA LEU A 149 -5.15 -24.58 11.49
C LEU A 149 -4.64 -23.21 11.01
N MET A 150 -3.62 -22.66 11.68
CA MET A 150 -2.95 -21.43 11.27
C MET A 150 -1.72 -21.69 10.39
N ASN A 151 -0.90 -22.68 10.72
CA ASN A 151 0.35 -22.96 10.03
C ASN A 151 0.15 -23.76 8.72
N ASP A 152 -0.85 -24.63 8.63
CA ASP A 152 -1.09 -25.46 7.45
C ASP A 152 -1.41 -24.62 6.20
N PRO A 153 -2.32 -23.62 6.25
CA PRO A 153 -2.54 -22.74 5.09
C PRO A 153 -1.30 -21.94 4.70
N ILE A 154 -0.50 -21.47 5.68
CA ILE A 154 0.75 -20.76 5.39
C ILE A 154 1.73 -21.71 4.67
N THR A 155 1.82 -22.96 5.13
CA THR A 155 2.63 -24.00 4.50
C THR A 155 2.19 -24.29 3.07
N GLU A 156 0.88 -24.47 2.86
CA GLU A 156 0.29 -24.80 1.55
C GLU A 156 0.50 -23.67 0.52
N TYR A 157 0.21 -22.42 0.91
CA TYR A 157 0.17 -21.30 -0.04
C TYR A 157 1.48 -20.52 -0.14
N LEU A 158 2.24 -20.40 0.95
CA LEU A 158 3.49 -19.63 0.99
C LEU A 158 4.72 -20.53 1.15
N GLY A 159 4.66 -21.52 2.04
CA GLY A 159 5.71 -22.50 2.26
C GLY A 159 7.10 -21.87 2.41
N SER A 160 8.04 -22.26 1.55
CA SER A 160 9.43 -21.75 1.57
C SER A 160 9.56 -20.26 1.23
N LYS A 161 8.50 -19.60 0.75
CA LYS A 161 8.46 -18.16 0.48
C LYS A 161 8.25 -17.33 1.74
N VAL A 162 8.13 -17.92 2.92
CA VAL A 162 8.08 -17.17 4.19
C VAL A 162 9.50 -17.02 4.75
N PHE A 163 9.85 -15.81 5.15
CA PHE A 163 10.98 -15.52 6.02
C PHE A 163 10.55 -15.80 7.44
N THR A 164 11.05 -16.88 8.02
CA THR A 164 10.61 -17.41 9.31
C THR A 164 11.40 -16.82 10.49
N PRO A 165 10.91 -16.92 11.74
CA PRO A 165 11.70 -16.62 12.93
C PRO A 165 13.01 -17.42 12.99
N ARG A 166 12.99 -18.67 12.49
CA ARG A 166 14.18 -19.50 12.35
C ARG A 166 15.20 -18.91 11.38
N ASP A 167 14.76 -18.44 10.21
CA ASP A 167 15.64 -17.77 9.24
C ASP A 167 16.34 -16.56 9.88
N LEU A 168 15.58 -15.72 10.58
CA LEU A 168 16.11 -14.56 11.29
C LEU A 168 17.22 -14.94 12.28
N ASN A 169 17.00 -15.96 13.10
CA ASN A 169 17.94 -16.36 14.15
C ASN A 169 19.13 -17.16 13.62
N GLU A 170 18.89 -18.19 12.80
CA GLU A 170 19.93 -19.12 12.38
C GLU A 170 20.75 -18.58 11.20
N THR A 171 20.09 -17.99 10.21
CA THR A 171 20.72 -17.50 8.98
C THR A 171 21.24 -16.08 9.16
N TYR A 172 20.41 -15.20 9.73
CA TYR A 172 20.72 -13.76 9.83
C TYR A 172 21.18 -13.30 11.22
N LYS A 173 21.37 -14.24 12.15
CA LYS A 173 21.95 -13.99 13.49
C LYS A 173 21.20 -12.92 14.29
N GLY A 174 19.88 -12.86 14.12
CA GLY A 174 18.98 -11.93 14.81
C GLY A 174 18.85 -10.56 14.16
N TYR A 175 19.47 -10.32 12.99
CA TYR A 175 19.35 -9.06 12.26
C TYR A 175 18.42 -9.20 11.06
N TRP A 176 17.54 -8.23 10.85
CA TRP A 176 16.69 -8.22 9.66
C TRP A 176 17.54 -8.08 8.39
N PRO A 177 17.32 -8.94 7.38
CA PRO A 177 17.97 -8.78 6.08
C PRO A 177 17.53 -7.50 5.38
N THR A 178 18.33 -7.05 4.41
CA THR A 178 17.94 -5.94 3.54
C THR A 178 16.84 -6.36 2.57
N LEU A 179 16.07 -5.40 2.04
CA LEU A 179 15.08 -5.72 1.00
C LEU A 179 15.70 -6.38 -0.24
N ARG A 180 16.94 -6.03 -0.59
CA ARG A 180 17.67 -6.65 -1.69
C ARG A 180 17.82 -8.14 -1.46
N GLN A 181 18.20 -8.51 -0.26
CA GLN A 181 18.38 -9.90 0.13
C GLN A 181 17.04 -10.63 0.22
N MET A 182 16.01 -10.01 0.83
CA MET A 182 14.65 -10.53 0.85
C MET A 182 14.09 -10.80 -0.55
N ARG A 183 14.32 -9.88 -1.49
CA ARG A 183 13.91 -10.02 -2.89
C ARG A 183 14.67 -11.14 -3.59
N LYS A 184 15.99 -11.23 -3.38
CA LYS A 184 16.84 -12.29 -3.94
C LYS A 184 16.38 -13.68 -3.46
N ASP A 185 15.98 -13.78 -2.20
CA ASP A 185 15.55 -15.04 -1.59
C ASP A 185 14.05 -15.33 -1.84
N GLY A 186 13.31 -14.38 -2.42
CA GLY A 186 11.88 -14.54 -2.74
C GLY A 186 10.99 -14.67 -1.52
N LYS A 187 11.35 -13.97 -0.43
CA LYS A 187 10.71 -14.13 0.89
C LYS A 187 9.66 -13.06 1.19
N ASN A 188 8.65 -13.45 1.95
CA ASN A 188 7.57 -12.64 2.53
C ASN A 188 7.63 -12.76 4.05
N VAL A 189 7.21 -11.73 4.77
CA VAL A 189 7.18 -11.74 6.24
C VAL A 189 5.73 -11.83 6.70
N VAL A 190 5.45 -12.74 7.63
CA VAL A 190 4.15 -12.84 8.30
C VAL A 190 4.36 -12.42 9.75
N ILE A 191 3.49 -11.56 10.27
CA ILE A 191 3.66 -10.93 11.58
C ILE A 191 2.35 -11.03 12.35
N ALA A 192 2.44 -11.51 13.58
CA ALA A 192 1.34 -11.48 14.52
C ALA A 192 1.19 -10.05 15.05
N THR A 193 0.02 -9.46 14.87
CA THR A 193 -0.34 -8.17 15.48
C THR A 193 -1.23 -8.41 16.71
N GLY A 194 -1.07 -7.56 17.72
CA GLY A 194 -1.87 -7.64 18.94
C GLY A 194 -3.23 -7.03 18.66
N SER A 195 -4.29 -7.80 18.88
CA SER A 195 -5.65 -7.38 18.53
C SER A 195 -6.03 -6.01 19.11
N THR A 196 -6.67 -5.21 18.26
CA THR A 196 -7.60 -4.11 18.57
C THR A 196 -8.65 -4.45 19.66
N ALA A 197 -8.75 -5.71 20.11
CA ALA A 197 -9.56 -6.19 21.24
C ALA A 197 -8.87 -6.13 22.62
N GLY A 198 -7.67 -5.55 22.75
CA GLY A 198 -7.17 -5.03 24.04
C GLY A 198 -6.44 -6.01 24.97
N SER A 199 -6.12 -7.23 24.55
CA SER A 199 -5.26 -8.13 25.36
C SER A 199 -3.77 -7.82 25.22
N GLY A 200 -3.34 -7.26 24.08
CA GLY A 200 -1.92 -7.02 23.77
C GLY A 200 -1.09 -8.31 23.57
N GLU A 201 -1.74 -9.48 23.63
CA GLU A 201 -1.09 -10.77 23.41
C GLU A 201 -0.84 -10.99 21.92
N LEU A 202 0.34 -11.54 21.61
CA LEU A 202 0.79 -11.85 20.26
C LEU A 202 0.88 -13.37 20.11
N TYR A 203 0.08 -13.92 19.20
CA TYR A 203 0.04 -15.36 18.94
C TYR A 203 0.78 -15.66 17.63
N THR A 204 1.92 -16.32 17.75
CA THR A 204 2.78 -16.70 16.60
C THR A 204 2.60 -18.15 16.17
N HIS A 205 1.76 -18.90 16.87
CA HIS A 205 1.46 -20.31 16.61
C HIS A 205 2.74 -21.15 16.50
N GLY A 206 3.54 -21.12 17.57
CA GLY A 206 4.78 -21.89 17.69
C GLY A 206 6.01 -21.30 17.01
N ASP A 207 5.99 -20.01 16.61
CA ASP A 207 7.10 -19.31 15.93
C ASP A 207 7.59 -20.03 14.65
N VAL A 208 6.72 -20.82 14.00
CA VAL A 208 7.07 -21.60 12.81
C VAL A 208 7.23 -20.68 11.59
N TYR A 209 6.22 -19.85 11.32
CA TYR A 209 6.20 -18.92 10.19
C TYR A 209 6.01 -17.46 10.58
N ILE A 210 5.41 -17.21 11.74
CA ILE A 210 4.88 -15.91 12.12
C ILE A 210 5.84 -15.24 13.11
N HIS A 211 6.28 -14.03 12.79
CA HIS A 211 7.10 -13.22 13.71
C HIS A 211 6.22 -12.51 14.73
N LYS A 212 6.80 -12.21 15.90
CA LYS A 212 6.19 -11.26 16.84
C LYS A 212 6.27 -9.85 16.26
N LEU A 213 5.26 -9.05 16.58
CA LEU A 213 5.26 -7.62 16.31
C LEU A 213 6.55 -6.96 16.82
N TYR A 214 7.18 -6.13 15.99
CA TYR A 214 8.39 -5.38 16.33
C TYR A 214 8.21 -3.86 16.22
N TRP A 215 6.99 -3.39 15.96
CA TRP A 215 6.66 -1.96 15.92
C TRP A 215 5.66 -1.59 17.01
N SER A 216 5.54 -0.28 17.26
CA SER A 216 4.46 0.28 18.07
C SER A 216 3.28 0.71 17.20
N ASP A 217 2.08 0.19 17.48
CA ASP A 217 0.84 0.64 16.85
C ASP A 217 0.31 1.92 17.49
N ARG A 218 -0.11 2.87 16.65
CA ARG A 218 -0.65 4.17 17.05
C ARG A 218 -1.85 4.55 16.21
N GLN A 219 -2.90 5.03 16.89
CA GLN A 219 -4.08 5.58 16.22
C GLN A 219 -3.73 6.87 15.47
N TYR A 220 -4.17 6.99 14.22
CA TYR A 220 -3.88 8.16 13.38
C TYR A 220 -4.35 9.50 13.98
N ARG A 221 -5.41 9.53 14.80
CA ARG A 221 -5.87 10.74 15.49
C ARG A 221 -4.82 11.35 16.43
N ARG A 222 -3.82 10.56 16.84
CA ARG A 222 -2.70 10.98 17.69
C ARG A 222 -1.49 11.43 16.87
N PHE A 223 -1.54 11.30 15.54
CA PHE A 223 -0.49 11.78 14.68
C PHE A 223 -0.51 13.31 14.63
N THR A 224 0.67 13.91 14.75
CA THR A 224 0.91 15.32 14.47
C THR A 224 1.89 15.41 13.31
N PRO A 225 1.74 16.39 12.39
CA PRO A 225 2.68 16.61 11.31
C PRO A 225 4.12 16.86 11.79
N TYR A 226 5.05 16.93 10.85
CA TYR A 226 6.42 17.38 11.11
C TYR A 226 6.42 18.81 11.69
N PRO A 227 7.28 19.15 12.68
CA PRO A 227 8.39 18.33 13.20
C PRO A 227 8.03 17.36 14.32
N GLU A 228 6.85 17.47 14.94
CA GLU A 228 6.52 16.66 16.12
C GLU A 228 6.29 15.19 15.80
N CYS A 229 5.80 14.87 14.59
CA CYS A 229 5.70 13.50 14.07
C CYS A 229 4.99 12.51 14.99
N GLY A 230 3.96 12.98 15.70
CA GLY A 230 3.24 12.18 16.71
C GLY A 230 4.13 11.68 17.85
N GLY A 231 5.24 12.37 18.12
CA GLY A 231 6.25 12.02 19.13
C GLY A 231 7.22 10.92 18.69
N LYS A 232 7.33 10.61 17.38
CA LYS A 232 8.38 9.71 16.89
C LYS A 232 9.74 10.38 16.99
N THR A 233 10.71 9.64 17.51
CA THR A 233 12.12 10.03 17.60
C THR A 233 12.99 8.93 16.97
N GLU A 234 14.28 9.19 16.79
CA GLU A 234 15.24 8.19 16.28
C GLU A 234 15.27 6.89 17.13
N ASN A 235 14.95 6.99 18.42
CA ASN A 235 14.93 5.86 19.35
C ASN A 235 13.56 5.17 19.46
N SER A 236 12.55 5.62 18.72
CA SER A 236 11.19 5.06 18.84
C SER A 236 11.03 3.65 18.25
N GLY A 237 12.04 3.13 17.55
CA GLY A 237 11.91 1.93 16.74
C GLY A 237 10.90 2.12 15.60
N ALA A 238 10.45 1.02 15.00
CA ALA A 238 9.45 1.05 13.95
C ALA A 238 8.07 1.47 14.52
N VAL A 239 7.35 2.32 13.79
CA VAL A 239 6.03 2.83 14.18
C VAL A 239 5.02 2.56 13.07
N ARG A 240 3.84 2.08 13.47
CA ARG A 240 2.66 1.97 12.62
C ARG A 240 1.62 3.00 13.03
N TYR A 241 1.15 3.78 12.08
CA TYR A 241 0.00 4.66 12.27
C TYR A 241 -1.17 4.13 11.45
N TYR A 242 -2.22 3.68 12.13
CA TYR A 242 -3.38 3.09 11.48
C TYR A 242 -4.63 3.98 11.58
N SER A 243 -5.45 3.95 10.53
CA SER A 243 -6.79 4.52 10.51
C SER A 243 -7.87 3.47 10.60
N ASP A 244 -9.06 3.87 11.04
CA ASP A 244 -10.25 3.02 11.00
C ASP A 244 -11.39 3.83 10.39
N SER A 245 -12.00 3.29 9.34
CA SER A 245 -13.11 3.90 8.62
C SER A 245 -14.48 3.30 8.99
N THR A 246 -14.49 2.32 9.90
CA THR A 246 -15.67 1.56 10.27
C THR A 246 -16.62 2.36 11.15
N HIS A 247 -17.89 2.39 10.78
CA HIS A 247 -18.96 2.93 11.63
C HIS A 247 -19.89 1.82 12.10
N TYR A 248 -19.92 1.57 13.41
CA TYR A 248 -20.93 0.73 14.05
C TYR A 248 -22.00 1.65 14.66
N PRO A 249 -23.18 1.79 14.03
CA PRO A 249 -24.16 2.87 14.29
C PRO A 249 -24.62 3.04 15.75
N ALA A 250 -24.35 2.08 16.63
CA ALA A 250 -24.76 2.10 18.03
C ALA A 250 -23.62 2.26 19.05
N ILE A 251 -22.35 1.96 18.70
CA ILE A 251 -21.30 1.76 19.73
C ILE A 251 -19.90 2.24 19.36
N TYR A 252 -19.58 2.51 18.09
CA TYR A 252 -18.20 2.83 17.72
C TYR A 252 -18.11 3.60 16.40
N ASN A 253 -17.24 4.61 16.36
CA ASN A 253 -17.01 5.43 15.17
C ASN A 253 -15.51 5.56 14.90
N GLY A 254 -14.96 4.60 14.15
CA GLY A 254 -13.54 4.52 13.79
C GLY A 254 -12.94 5.84 13.31
N PRO A 255 -13.57 6.57 12.36
CA PRO A 255 -13.03 7.84 11.90
C PRO A 255 -12.84 8.89 13.00
N THR A 256 -13.67 8.87 14.04
CA THR A 256 -13.57 9.79 15.18
C THR A 256 -12.64 9.26 16.27
N ASP A 257 -12.74 7.95 16.55
CA ASP A 257 -12.08 7.30 17.68
C ASP A 257 -10.63 6.88 17.39
N VAL A 258 -10.31 6.57 16.14
CA VAL A 258 -8.97 6.17 15.66
C VAL A 258 -8.39 7.20 14.72
N GLY A 259 -9.21 7.84 13.90
CA GLY A 259 -8.78 8.78 12.87
C GLY A 259 -8.70 8.14 11.49
N PHE A 260 -8.51 8.99 10.48
CA PHE A 260 -8.58 8.60 9.07
C PHE A 260 -7.40 9.15 8.26
N VAL A 261 -6.65 8.26 7.61
CA VAL A 261 -5.52 8.63 6.76
C VAL A 261 -6.06 9.07 5.39
N SER A 262 -6.15 10.38 5.18
CA SER A 262 -6.53 10.96 3.88
C SER A 262 -5.33 11.35 3.02
N ASN A 263 -4.11 11.30 3.57
CA ASN A 263 -2.89 11.73 2.90
C ASN A 263 -1.68 11.09 3.60
N TYR A 264 -0.85 10.36 2.84
CA TYR A 264 0.36 9.72 3.36
C TYR A 264 1.57 10.66 3.50
N TRP A 265 1.55 11.82 2.85
CA TRP A 265 2.68 12.74 2.76
C TRP A 265 3.31 13.11 4.11
N GLU A 266 2.49 13.48 5.10
CA GLU A 266 3.00 13.88 6.42
C GLU A 266 3.59 12.70 7.20
N LEU A 267 3.02 11.49 7.03
CA LEU A 267 3.57 10.26 7.63
C LEU A 267 4.94 9.93 7.02
N LEU A 268 5.11 10.13 5.72
CA LEU A 268 6.37 9.87 5.02
C LEU A 268 7.47 10.87 5.38
N LYS A 269 7.14 12.17 5.54
CA LYS A 269 8.07 13.18 6.07
C LYS A 269 8.65 12.77 7.43
N CYS A 270 7.80 12.17 8.26
CA CYS A 270 8.15 11.69 9.59
C CYS A 270 8.85 10.33 9.60
N ARG A 271 9.14 9.75 8.42
CA ARG A 271 9.68 8.40 8.25
C ARG A 271 8.90 7.37 9.06
N ILE A 272 7.57 7.42 9.01
CA ILE A 272 6.75 6.35 9.59
C ILE A 272 6.96 5.08 8.76
N GLU A 273 7.28 3.98 9.43
CA GLU A 273 7.59 2.70 8.79
C GLU A 273 6.33 2.04 8.24
N PHE A 274 5.20 2.13 8.95
CA PHE A 274 3.93 1.54 8.49
C PHE A 274 2.78 2.56 8.51
N PRO A 275 2.68 3.42 7.49
CA PRO A 275 1.48 4.19 7.23
C PRO A 275 0.34 3.24 6.83
N ALA A 276 -0.59 2.99 7.75
CA ALA A 276 -1.64 1.99 7.61
C ALA A 276 -3.01 2.64 7.32
N GLY A 277 -3.35 2.76 6.04
CA GLY A 277 -4.59 3.39 5.59
C GLY A 277 -5.74 2.40 5.43
N ASP A 278 -6.93 2.83 5.82
CA ASP A 278 -8.19 2.19 5.45
C ASP A 278 -8.62 2.67 4.05
N GLN A 279 -9.43 1.86 3.37
CA GLN A 279 -10.05 2.22 2.09
C GLN A 279 -9.04 2.68 1.01
N VAL A 280 -7.90 1.98 0.93
CA VAL A 280 -6.81 2.27 0.00
C VAL A 280 -7.29 2.29 -1.45
N ASN A 281 -6.93 3.36 -2.18
CA ASN A 281 -7.31 3.59 -3.56
C ASN A 281 -6.24 4.41 -4.31
N PRO A 282 -6.27 4.48 -5.66
CA PRO A 282 -5.23 5.19 -6.42
C PRO A 282 -5.03 6.66 -6.03
N LYS A 283 -6.10 7.39 -5.66
CA LYS A 283 -5.98 8.79 -5.22
C LYS A 283 -5.19 8.90 -3.92
N LEU A 284 -5.45 8.03 -2.95
CA LEU A 284 -4.69 7.98 -1.71
C LEU A 284 -3.23 7.57 -1.96
N MET A 285 -2.99 6.54 -2.79
CA MET A 285 -1.63 6.08 -3.12
C MET A 285 -0.79 7.16 -3.80
N LYS A 286 -1.41 8.00 -4.63
CA LYS A 286 -0.74 9.16 -5.23
C LYS A 286 -0.16 10.13 -4.21
N THR A 287 -0.79 10.26 -3.04
CA THR A 287 -0.29 11.12 -1.95
C THR A 287 0.95 10.56 -1.24
N ALA A 288 1.24 9.26 -1.40
CA ALA A 288 2.44 8.62 -0.86
C ALA A 288 3.67 8.78 -1.74
N VAL A 289 3.53 9.33 -2.94
CA VAL A 289 4.70 9.60 -3.77
C VAL A 289 5.47 10.74 -3.09
N TYR A 290 6.80 10.65 -3.01
CA TYR A 290 7.73 11.69 -2.59
C TYR A 290 8.94 11.87 -3.50
N THR A 291 9.06 11.02 -4.51
CA THR A 291 10.15 11.11 -5.49
C THR A 291 9.76 12.03 -6.62
N TRP A 292 9.29 11.50 -7.74
CA TRP A 292 9.01 12.24 -8.95
C TRP A 292 7.83 13.19 -8.80
N ALA A 293 7.87 14.27 -9.57
CA ALA A 293 6.71 15.12 -9.84
C ALA A 293 5.81 14.44 -10.86
N GLU A 294 4.53 14.82 -10.91
CA GLU A 294 3.58 14.22 -11.84
C GLU A 294 4.01 14.43 -13.30
N GLY A 295 4.06 13.34 -14.07
CA GLY A 295 4.56 13.35 -15.45
C GLY A 295 6.08 13.19 -15.58
N GLU A 296 6.83 13.19 -14.48
CA GLU A 296 8.27 12.94 -14.48
C GLU A 296 8.61 11.45 -14.25
N PRO A 297 9.74 10.94 -14.79
CA PRO A 297 10.71 11.66 -15.62
C PRO A 297 10.12 12.00 -16.99
N SER A 298 10.31 13.24 -17.42
CA SER A 298 9.80 13.75 -18.71
C SER A 298 10.49 13.10 -19.92
N GLU A 299 11.62 12.45 -19.69
CA GLU A 299 12.37 11.65 -20.66
C GLU A 299 12.96 10.38 -20.02
N PRO A 300 13.23 9.31 -20.78
CA PRO A 300 13.85 8.10 -20.25
C PRO A 300 15.21 8.37 -19.58
N LEU A 301 15.38 7.88 -18.35
CA LEU A 301 16.61 8.06 -17.60
C LEU A 301 17.75 7.20 -18.17
N VAL A 302 18.88 7.85 -18.41
CA VAL A 302 20.15 7.25 -18.82
C VAL A 302 21.25 7.58 -17.80
N SER A 303 22.43 6.99 -17.95
CA SER A 303 23.52 7.13 -16.97
C SER A 303 24.01 8.57 -16.76
N ASN A 304 23.75 9.47 -17.70
CA ASN A 304 24.09 10.90 -17.65
C ASN A 304 22.87 11.81 -17.44
N SER A 305 21.69 11.27 -17.12
CA SER A 305 20.53 12.09 -16.78
C SER A 305 20.76 12.82 -15.46
N CYS A 306 20.44 14.12 -15.43
CA CYS A 306 20.51 14.94 -14.23
C CYS A 306 19.13 15.12 -13.62
N ILE A 307 19.06 15.03 -12.30
CA ILE A 307 17.81 15.07 -11.54
C ILE A 307 17.93 16.18 -10.51
N LYS A 308 16.91 17.02 -10.39
CA LYS A 308 16.83 18.10 -9.40
C LYS A 308 15.61 17.94 -8.49
N MET A 309 15.72 18.43 -7.26
CA MET A 309 14.62 18.52 -6.31
C MET A 309 14.10 19.95 -6.37
N SER A 310 12.86 20.10 -6.82
CA SER A 310 12.21 21.42 -6.86
C SER A 310 11.94 21.90 -5.44
N GLY A 311 12.26 23.17 -5.16
CA GLY A 311 11.91 23.81 -3.90
C GLY A 311 10.41 24.12 -3.77
N GLU A 312 9.68 24.13 -4.88
CA GLU A 312 8.27 24.50 -4.94
C GLU A 312 7.38 23.38 -4.39
N ASP A 313 7.59 22.14 -4.84
CA ASP A 313 6.76 20.99 -4.49
C ASP A 313 7.53 19.86 -3.78
N ASN A 314 8.86 19.98 -3.66
CA ASN A 314 9.77 18.99 -3.07
C ASN A 314 9.78 17.66 -3.83
N ARG A 315 9.60 17.72 -5.15
CA ARG A 315 9.66 16.55 -6.03
C ARG A 315 10.84 16.59 -6.98
N TRP A 316 11.11 15.43 -7.56
CA TRP A 316 12.17 15.21 -8.51
C TRP A 316 11.70 15.53 -9.92
N TYR A 317 12.55 16.23 -10.64
CA TYR A 317 12.41 16.57 -12.04
C TYR A 317 13.67 16.18 -12.79
N VAL A 318 13.54 15.79 -14.05
CA VAL A 318 14.68 15.78 -14.96
C VAL A 318 15.12 17.23 -15.19
N ALA A 319 16.44 17.45 -15.17
CA ALA A 319 17.04 18.76 -15.28
C ALA A 319 18.15 18.76 -16.33
N ASN A 320 18.46 19.95 -16.85
CA ASN A 320 19.66 20.15 -17.64
C ASN A 320 20.89 20.06 -16.71
N CYS A 321 21.85 19.21 -17.05
CA CYS A 321 23.07 19.02 -16.26
C CYS A 321 23.93 20.29 -16.14
N GLU A 322 23.80 21.22 -17.09
CA GLU A 322 24.50 22.51 -17.07
C GLU A 322 23.81 23.58 -16.22
N GLU A 323 22.61 23.28 -15.68
CA GLU A 323 21.90 24.20 -14.79
C GLU A 323 22.67 24.37 -13.47
N GLU A 324 23.01 25.62 -13.12
CA GLU A 324 23.71 25.91 -11.88
C GLU A 324 22.76 25.86 -10.67
N LEU A 325 22.91 24.85 -9.83
CA LEU A 325 22.03 24.61 -8.69
C LEU A 325 22.83 24.30 -7.42
N HIS A 326 22.17 24.33 -6.27
CA HIS A 326 22.80 23.92 -5.02
C HIS A 326 22.90 22.40 -4.91
N TYR A 327 23.96 21.89 -4.30
CA TYR A 327 24.18 20.47 -4.11
C TYR A 327 23.55 20.00 -2.80
N ALA A 328 22.83 18.88 -2.85
CA ALA A 328 22.43 18.15 -1.64
C ALA A 328 23.61 17.31 -1.14
N CYS A 329 24.10 17.66 0.04
CA CYS A 329 25.29 17.09 0.65
C CYS A 329 24.89 16.25 1.85
N GLN A 330 25.19 14.95 1.82
CA GLN A 330 24.95 14.07 2.96
C GLN A 330 26.23 13.91 3.78
N ARG A 331 26.12 13.88 5.10
CA ARG A 331 27.27 13.61 5.97
C ARG A 331 27.77 12.18 5.76
N SER A 332 29.07 11.99 5.82
CA SER A 332 29.70 10.71 5.46
C SER A 332 29.53 9.62 6.52
N ASP A 333 29.39 10.03 7.78
CA ASP A 333 29.24 9.19 8.97
C ASP A 333 27.79 9.17 9.52
N ASP A 334 26.91 10.04 9.02
CA ASP A 334 25.50 10.12 9.40
C ASP A 334 24.63 10.38 8.17
N LEU A 335 23.96 9.32 7.71
CA LEU A 335 23.15 9.34 6.50
C LEU A 335 21.83 10.13 6.68
N SER A 336 21.49 10.51 7.91
CA SER A 336 20.33 11.37 8.23
C SER A 336 20.64 12.85 8.11
N ASP A 337 21.92 13.23 8.19
CA ASP A 337 22.37 14.60 8.19
C ASP A 337 22.64 15.08 6.77
N TRP A 338 21.81 16.02 6.31
CA TRP A 338 21.86 16.61 5.00
C TRP A 338 21.94 18.12 5.12
N ILE A 339 22.79 18.71 4.28
CA ILE A 339 22.89 20.15 4.10
C ILE A 339 22.85 20.51 2.63
N ILE A 340 22.63 21.79 2.38
CA ILE A 340 22.63 22.37 1.04
C ILE A 340 23.92 23.19 0.90
N SER A 341 24.65 23.00 -0.20
CA SER A 341 25.89 23.74 -0.44
C SER A 341 25.65 25.26 -0.50
N GLU A 342 26.61 26.06 -0.06
CA GLU A 342 26.50 27.51 -0.17
C GLU A 342 26.60 28.00 -1.61
N SER A 343 27.49 27.38 -2.39
CA SER A 343 27.72 27.62 -3.81
C SER A 343 26.72 26.86 -4.67
N ARG A 344 26.52 27.37 -5.89
CA ARG A 344 25.80 26.70 -6.98
C ARG A 344 26.80 26.28 -8.04
N GLY A 345 26.45 25.27 -8.81
CA GLY A 345 27.21 24.86 -9.99
C GLY A 345 26.49 23.78 -10.78
N PRO A 346 27.07 23.36 -11.92
CA PRO A 346 26.51 22.31 -12.76
C PRO A 346 26.55 20.96 -12.04
N TYR A 347 25.79 19.98 -12.54
CA TYR A 347 25.81 18.63 -12.00
C TYR A 347 27.21 18.01 -12.15
N THR A 348 27.87 17.71 -11.03
CA THR A 348 29.20 17.10 -11.03
C THR A 348 29.33 16.06 -9.91
N ILE A 349 29.91 14.91 -10.24
CA ILE A 349 30.19 13.82 -9.28
C ILE A 349 31.67 13.77 -8.89
N THR A 350 32.51 14.63 -9.47
CA THR A 350 33.98 14.59 -9.30
C THR A 350 34.54 15.77 -8.50
N GLU A 351 33.76 16.81 -8.26
CA GLU A 351 34.22 17.99 -7.51
C GLU A 351 33.90 17.89 -6.01
N HIS A 352 34.79 18.44 -5.18
CA HIS A 352 34.58 18.57 -3.74
C HIS A 352 33.66 19.77 -3.44
N VAL A 353 32.41 19.69 -3.91
CA VAL A 353 31.39 20.75 -3.78
C VAL A 353 30.71 20.79 -2.41
N CYS A 354 30.75 19.68 -1.68
CA CYS A 354 30.26 19.60 -0.31
C CYS A 354 31.35 20.01 0.70
N PRO A 355 30.97 20.64 1.83
CA PRO A 355 31.93 21.02 2.87
C PRO A 355 32.58 19.78 3.51
N PRO A 356 33.65 19.95 4.30
CA PRO A 356 34.33 18.85 4.97
C PRO A 356 33.35 17.93 5.71
N TYR A 357 33.58 16.62 5.63
CA TYR A 357 32.74 15.54 6.18
C TYR A 357 31.44 15.25 5.42
N TYR A 358 31.05 16.09 4.47
CA TYR A 358 29.92 15.83 3.60
C TYR A 358 30.35 15.37 2.20
N LYS A 359 29.52 14.56 1.57
CA LYS A 359 29.71 14.08 0.20
C LYS A 359 28.46 14.32 -0.63
N PHE A 360 28.68 14.67 -1.89
CA PHE A 360 27.60 14.67 -2.87
C PHE A 360 27.27 13.22 -3.18
N ILE A 361 26.02 12.82 -2.98
CA ILE A 361 25.60 11.45 -3.30
C ILE A 361 24.80 11.48 -4.58
N ALA A 362 25.32 10.76 -5.58
CA ALA A 362 24.75 10.65 -6.93
C ALA A 362 23.33 10.06 -6.97
N LEU A 363 22.77 9.65 -5.83
CA LEU A 363 21.33 9.54 -5.68
C LEU A 363 20.73 10.93 -5.45
N LYS A 364 20.61 11.64 -6.59
CA LYS A 364 19.46 12.48 -6.93
C LYS A 364 19.15 13.58 -5.91
N THR A 365 19.84 14.72 -6.01
CA THR A 365 19.22 15.98 -6.46
C THR A 365 20.15 17.18 -6.24
N VAL A 366 20.23 18.05 -7.23
CA VAL A 366 20.54 19.46 -7.01
C VAL A 366 19.25 20.17 -6.61
N THR A 367 19.30 21.15 -5.71
CA THR A 367 18.10 21.85 -5.21
C THR A 367 18.09 23.32 -5.63
N ASP A 368 16.91 23.82 -5.96
CA ASP A 368 16.71 25.21 -6.39
C ASP A 368 16.52 26.18 -5.22
N THR A 369 16.43 25.67 -3.98
CA THR A 369 16.22 26.53 -2.80
C THR A 369 17.15 26.18 -1.65
N LYS A 370 17.68 27.22 -0.97
CA LYS A 370 18.21 27.09 0.40
C LYS A 370 17.01 27.13 1.33
N ARG A 371 16.73 26.06 2.07
CA ARG A 371 15.74 26.10 3.16
C ARG A 371 16.39 26.54 4.45
#